data_AF-A0A7K7WLX5-F1
#
_entry.id   AF-A0A7K7WLX5-F1
#
_cell.length_a   1.000
_cell.length_b   1.000
_cell.length_c   1.000
_cell.angle_alpha   90.00
_cell.angle_beta   90.00
_cell.angle_gamma   90.00
#
_symmetry.space_group_name_H-M   'P 1'
#
loop_
_entity.id
_entity.type
_entity.pdbx_description
1 polymer ?
#
loop_
_entity_poly.entity_id
_entity_poly.type
_entity_poly.pdbx_seq_one_letter_code
_entity_poly.pdbx_strand_id
1 'polypeptide(L)'
;VTDFAKKTGDYPSLSATDLQVLALTCQLEAEAVGPERLRREPEDKVRLSSSLQHPEAPLHLAGFHLPSKHKRPGKGQRLASPERSPVAAESPEFSSFLYWRAPLPSIEEDLQELLNAHAITISPDVDKKQQSPENGDSTEEEESEEESDDEGWITPSNIKEVQQDMGHFDTAPAGVQVGCVTTDFAMQNVLLQMGLHVLAVNGMLIRQARSHILRCHGCFKTTSDMNKVFCPHCGNKTLKKVAVSVSDDGSLHLHFSRNPKVLNPRGLRYPLPAPQGGKHANNPHLVEDQPFPQQRLSRKARQKTNVFDPDYIAGVSPFAENDIYSRAANLQIRDAALGAGRRRLNPNAVTKKFVKRR
;
A
#
# COMPACT_ATOMS: atom_id res chain seq x y z
N VAL A 1 -12.10 5.92 28.28
CA VAL A 1 -11.52 5.24 27.10
C VAL A 1 -12.49 4.28 26.43
N THR A 2 -12.94 3.21 27.10
CA THR A 2 -13.83 2.19 26.48
C THR A 2 -15.11 2.77 25.86
N ASP A 3 -15.81 3.65 26.58
CA ASP A 3 -17.04 4.26 26.06
C ASP A 3 -16.76 5.24 24.91
N PHE A 4 -15.60 5.90 24.94
CA PHE A 4 -15.15 6.76 23.84
C PHE A 4 -14.90 5.91 22.57
N ALA A 5 -14.13 4.82 22.69
CA ALA A 5 -13.84 3.91 21.57
C ALA A 5 -15.10 3.23 20.99
N LYS A 6 -16.13 3.00 21.82
CA LYS A 6 -17.44 2.51 21.34
C LYS A 6 -18.17 3.57 20.52
N LYS A 7 -18.09 4.84 20.92
CA LYS A 7 -18.68 5.97 20.17
C LYS A 7 -17.95 6.21 18.85
N THR A 8 -16.63 6.08 18.80
CA THR A 8 -15.86 6.18 17.54
C THR A 8 -16.07 4.99 16.61
N GLY A 9 -16.47 3.84 17.18
CA GLY A 9 -16.69 2.59 16.43
C GLY A 9 -15.44 1.71 16.30
N ASP A 10 -14.33 2.07 16.95
CA ASP A 10 -13.06 1.34 16.89
C ASP A 10 -12.91 0.28 17.99
N TYR A 11 -13.80 0.28 19.00
CA TYR A 11 -13.77 -0.73 20.08
C TYR A 11 -13.65 -2.20 19.59
N PRO A 12 -14.37 -2.65 18.54
CA PRO A 12 -14.27 -4.04 18.07
C PRO A 12 -12.91 -4.42 17.47
N SER A 13 -12.10 -3.44 17.05
CA SER A 13 -10.74 -3.68 16.55
C SER A 13 -9.66 -3.58 17.63
N LEU A 14 -9.99 -3.03 18.80
CA LEU A 14 -9.04 -2.84 19.88
C LEU A 14 -9.01 -4.07 20.79
N SER A 15 -7.80 -4.50 21.14
CA SER A 15 -7.58 -5.54 22.14
C SER A 15 -7.61 -4.99 23.57
N ALA A 16 -7.62 -5.88 24.56
CA ALA A 16 -7.57 -5.50 25.96
C ALA A 16 -6.29 -4.72 26.31
N THR A 17 -5.15 -5.08 25.72
CA THR A 17 -3.88 -4.37 25.90
C THR A 17 -3.92 -2.99 25.27
N ASP A 18 -4.56 -2.84 24.11
CA ASP A 18 -4.67 -1.53 23.45
C ASP A 18 -5.48 -0.56 24.30
N LEU A 19 -6.59 -1.03 24.91
CA LEU A 19 -7.39 -0.22 25.82
C LEU A 19 -6.61 0.20 27.08
N GLN A 20 -5.70 -0.65 27.58
CA GLN A 20 -4.83 -0.32 28.71
C GLN A 20 -3.80 0.74 28.34
N VAL A 21 -3.17 0.63 27.15
CA VAL A 21 -2.23 1.63 26.65
C VAL A 21 -2.92 2.97 26.46
N LEU A 22 -4.11 2.99 25.86
CA LEU A 22 -4.94 4.19 25.72
C LEU A 22 -5.33 4.80 27.08
N ALA A 23 -5.60 3.97 28.09
CA ALA A 23 -5.91 4.45 29.44
C ALA A 23 -4.67 5.04 30.14
N LEU A 24 -3.52 4.41 29.99
CA LEU A 24 -2.25 4.88 30.54
C LEU A 24 -1.87 6.23 29.94
N THR A 25 -2.02 6.42 28.63
CA THR A 25 -1.71 7.70 27.98
C THR A 25 -2.63 8.82 28.46
N CYS A 26 -3.93 8.54 28.65
CA CYS A 26 -4.87 9.48 29.25
C CYS A 26 -4.49 9.86 30.68
N GLN A 27 -4.06 8.88 31.48
CA GLN A 27 -3.64 9.11 32.86
C GLN A 27 -2.42 10.02 32.94
N LEU A 28 -1.40 9.76 32.10
CA LEU A 28 -0.18 10.57 32.05
C LEU A 28 -0.44 12.00 31.54
N GLU A 29 -1.31 12.18 30.53
CA GLU A 29 -1.68 13.51 30.06
C GLU A 29 -2.39 14.31 31.17
N ALA A 30 -3.31 13.66 31.90
CA ALA A 30 -4.03 14.29 33.00
C ALA A 30 -3.12 14.67 34.18
N GLU A 31 -2.05 13.90 34.42
CA GLU A 31 -1.04 14.19 35.45
C GLU A 31 -0.10 15.32 35.03
N ALA A 32 0.35 15.34 33.77
CA ALA A 32 1.36 16.28 33.28
C ALA A 32 0.81 17.65 32.87
N VAL A 33 -0.32 17.66 32.14
CA VAL A 33 -0.89 18.87 31.50
C VAL A 33 -2.24 19.25 32.12
N GLY A 34 -2.95 18.27 32.69
CA GLY A 34 -4.28 18.45 33.27
C GLY A 34 -5.41 17.95 32.36
N PRO A 35 -6.61 17.69 32.91
CA PRO A 35 -7.69 17.01 32.20
C PRO A 35 -8.48 17.90 31.20
N GLU A 36 -8.23 19.21 31.18
CA GLU A 36 -9.01 20.17 30.39
C GLU A 36 -8.85 19.99 28.87
N ARG A 37 -7.70 19.46 28.45
CA ARG A 37 -7.38 19.21 27.05
C ARG A 37 -8.03 17.95 26.49
N LEU A 38 -8.40 17.01 27.36
CA LEU A 38 -8.96 15.72 26.96
C LEU A 38 -10.43 15.86 26.56
N ARG A 39 -10.76 15.43 25.34
CA ARG A 39 -12.16 15.36 24.90
C ARG A 39 -12.85 14.15 25.53
N ARG A 40 -13.97 14.38 26.22
CA ARG A 40 -14.78 13.31 26.85
C ARG A 40 -15.69 12.59 25.86
N GLU A 41 -16.04 13.25 24.77
CA GLU A 41 -16.87 12.71 23.70
C GLU A 41 -16.24 13.05 22.35
N PRO A 42 -16.33 12.15 21.35
CA PRO A 42 -15.85 12.44 20.01
C PRO A 42 -16.70 13.53 19.38
N GLU A 43 -16.07 14.41 18.60
CA GLU A 43 -16.80 15.43 17.86
C GLU A 43 -17.53 14.80 16.67
N ASP A 44 -18.83 15.07 16.50
CA ASP A 44 -19.65 14.60 15.37
C ASP A 44 -19.31 15.31 14.04
N LYS A 45 -18.08 15.78 13.86
CA LYS A 45 -17.60 16.44 12.64
C LYS A 45 -17.21 15.41 11.59
N VAL A 46 -18.21 14.71 11.07
CA VAL A 46 -18.04 13.77 9.94
C VAL A 46 -18.19 14.53 8.62
N ARG A 47 -17.10 14.67 7.86
CA ARG A 47 -17.14 15.21 6.50
C ARG A 47 -17.16 14.09 5.47
N LEU A 48 -18.00 14.22 4.46
CA LEU A 48 -18.13 13.25 3.39
C LEU A 48 -17.63 13.88 2.08
N SER A 49 -16.71 13.20 1.42
CA SER A 49 -16.31 13.53 0.05
C SER A 49 -16.69 12.37 -0.87
N SER A 50 -16.87 12.68 -2.16
CA SER A 50 -17.17 11.65 -3.16
C SER A 50 -16.32 11.86 -4.41
N SER A 51 -15.73 10.79 -4.92
CA SER A 51 -14.79 10.78 -6.04
C SER A 51 -15.18 9.73 -7.08
N LEU A 52 -14.87 9.96 -8.36
CA LEU A 52 -15.03 8.95 -9.41
C LEU A 52 -13.87 7.93 -9.42
N GLN A 53 -12.81 8.17 -8.64
CA GLN A 53 -11.66 7.28 -8.54
C GLN A 53 -12.07 5.93 -7.92
N HIS A 54 -11.41 4.87 -8.36
CA HIS A 54 -11.64 3.52 -7.83
C HIS A 54 -10.91 3.35 -6.49
N PRO A 55 -11.51 2.66 -5.48
CA PRO A 55 -10.87 2.46 -4.17
C PRO A 55 -9.55 1.65 -4.19
N GLU A 56 -9.32 0.90 -5.27
CA GLU A 56 -8.08 0.14 -5.49
C GLU A 56 -7.05 0.89 -6.36
N ALA A 57 -7.28 2.18 -6.64
CA ALA A 57 -6.28 3.00 -7.31
C ALA A 57 -5.03 3.11 -6.39
N PRO A 58 -3.81 2.95 -6.93
CA PRO A 58 -2.60 2.91 -6.13
C PRO A 58 -2.15 4.32 -5.71
N LEU A 59 -3.01 5.04 -4.99
CA LEU A 59 -2.66 6.33 -4.41
C LEU A 59 -1.77 6.11 -3.19
N HIS A 60 -0.69 6.88 -3.10
CA HIS A 60 0.25 6.85 -1.96
C HIS A 60 1.04 5.54 -1.82
N LEU A 61 1.25 4.83 -2.94
CA LEU A 61 2.16 3.69 -2.99
C LEU A 61 3.48 4.16 -3.60
N ALA A 62 4.56 4.08 -2.83
CA ALA A 62 5.90 4.41 -3.32
C ALA A 62 6.26 3.53 -4.53
N GLY A 63 6.94 4.14 -5.52
CA GLY A 63 7.31 3.49 -6.77
C GLY A 63 6.18 3.37 -7.81
N PHE A 64 4.97 3.87 -7.52
CA PHE A 64 3.90 4.00 -8.52
C PHE A 64 3.78 5.46 -8.98
N HIS A 65 4.38 5.79 -10.12
CA HIS A 65 4.25 7.11 -10.74
C HIS A 65 2.87 7.27 -11.41
N LEU A 66 2.12 8.30 -11.01
CA LEU A 66 0.88 8.71 -11.68
C LEU A 66 1.12 10.06 -12.35
N PRO A 67 1.29 10.11 -13.69
CA PRO A 67 1.52 11.37 -14.37
C PRO A 67 0.33 12.29 -14.17
N SER A 68 0.59 13.53 -13.74
CA SER A 68 -0.42 14.56 -13.65
C SER A 68 -0.98 14.81 -15.06
N LYS A 69 -2.29 14.68 -15.24
CA LYS A 69 -2.91 15.05 -16.51
C LYS A 69 -2.88 16.57 -16.61
N HIS A 70 -1.89 17.13 -17.30
CA HIS A 70 -1.91 18.54 -17.70
C HIS A 70 -3.23 18.82 -18.45
N LYS A 71 -4.03 19.73 -17.90
CA LYS A 71 -5.08 20.40 -18.65
C LYS A 71 -4.39 21.18 -19.78
N ARG A 72 -4.43 20.66 -21.01
CA ARG A 72 -4.13 21.50 -22.18
C ARG A 72 -5.11 22.69 -22.16
N PRO A 73 -4.64 23.95 -22.10
CA PRO A 73 -5.54 25.08 -22.24
C PRO A 73 -6.11 25.03 -23.66
N GLY A 74 -7.43 25.08 -23.76
CA GLY A 74 -8.13 25.01 -25.03
C GLY A 74 -7.80 26.20 -25.93
N LYS A 75 -7.55 25.92 -27.21
CA LYS A 75 -7.99 26.78 -28.31
C LYS A 75 -8.60 25.90 -29.39
N GLY A 76 -9.89 26.12 -29.62
CA GLY A 76 -10.53 25.65 -30.85
C GLY A 76 -10.13 26.56 -32.01
N GLN A 77 -9.90 25.97 -33.17
CA GLN A 77 -10.64 26.30 -34.38
C GLN A 77 -10.38 25.23 -35.44
N ARG A 78 -11.46 24.86 -36.09
CA ARG A 78 -11.59 23.90 -37.18
C ARG A 78 -11.27 24.65 -38.47
N LEU A 79 -10.39 24.13 -39.34
CA LEU A 79 -10.54 24.22 -40.80
C LEU A 79 -9.46 23.43 -41.56
N ALA A 80 -9.99 22.57 -42.45
CA ALA A 80 -9.52 22.11 -43.75
C ALA A 80 -8.08 21.59 -43.96
N SER A 81 -8.03 20.30 -44.30
CA SER A 81 -7.02 19.61 -45.09
C SER A 81 -6.75 20.24 -46.47
N PRO A 82 -5.60 19.94 -47.08
CA PRO A 82 -5.62 19.24 -48.36
C PRO A 82 -4.72 18.00 -48.41
N GLU A 83 -4.92 17.23 -49.48
CA GLU A 83 -4.69 15.80 -49.64
C GLU A 83 -3.26 15.36 -50.03
N ARG A 84 -2.96 14.10 -49.65
CA ARG A 84 -2.25 13.02 -50.36
C ARG A 84 -0.81 13.23 -50.89
N SER A 85 0.12 12.42 -50.37
CA SER A 85 0.61 11.15 -50.97
C SER A 85 1.87 10.63 -50.22
N PRO A 86 2.46 9.49 -50.58
CA PRO A 86 2.12 8.13 -50.13
C PRO A 86 3.12 7.55 -49.11
N VAL A 87 2.64 6.49 -48.45
CA VAL A 87 3.33 5.63 -47.47
C VAL A 87 4.69 5.15 -47.99
N ALA A 88 5.75 5.48 -47.25
CA ALA A 88 7.08 4.88 -47.41
C ALA A 88 7.29 3.82 -46.31
N ALA A 89 7.57 2.61 -46.79
CA ALA A 89 7.90 1.37 -46.12
C ALA A 89 8.37 1.44 -44.65
N GLU A 90 7.63 0.76 -43.77
CA GLU A 90 8.16 0.21 -42.53
C GLU A 90 9.22 -0.84 -42.87
N SER A 91 10.45 -0.65 -42.39
CA SER A 91 11.51 -1.65 -42.47
C SER A 91 11.15 -2.85 -41.58
N PRO A 92 11.38 -4.10 -42.04
CA PRO A 92 11.02 -5.31 -41.30
C PRO A 92 12.07 -5.69 -40.23
N GLU A 93 12.80 -4.72 -39.67
CA GLU A 93 13.87 -4.99 -38.70
C GLU A 93 13.43 -4.88 -37.24
N PHE A 94 12.21 -4.39 -36.97
CA PHE A 94 11.65 -4.30 -35.60
C PHE A 94 11.02 -5.62 -35.11
N SER A 95 11.52 -6.77 -35.54
CA SER A 95 11.06 -8.08 -35.04
C SER A 95 12.14 -9.16 -35.04
N SER A 96 13.37 -8.83 -34.65
CA SER A 96 14.34 -9.86 -34.26
C SER A 96 14.83 -9.62 -32.82
N PHE A 97 14.04 -10.11 -31.87
CA PHE A 97 14.54 -10.42 -30.53
C PHE A 97 15.53 -11.60 -30.63
N LEU A 98 16.81 -11.30 -30.82
CA LEU A 98 17.91 -12.26 -30.68
C LEU A 98 18.69 -11.96 -29.40
N TYR A 99 18.33 -12.70 -28.35
CA TYR A 99 18.98 -12.67 -27.05
C TYR A 99 20.20 -13.63 -27.07
N TRP A 100 21.37 -13.12 -26.68
CA TRP A 100 22.65 -13.80 -26.34
C TRP A 100 23.64 -14.26 -27.44
N ARG A 101 24.71 -13.48 -27.69
CA ARG A 101 26.10 -13.69 -27.20
C ARG A 101 27.14 -12.90 -28.03
N ALA A 102 27.79 -11.95 -27.40
CA ALA A 102 29.24 -11.71 -27.51
C ALA A 102 29.78 -11.68 -26.07
N PRO A 103 31.00 -12.18 -25.78
CA PRO A 103 31.54 -12.07 -24.42
C PRO A 103 31.66 -10.59 -24.05
N LEU A 104 31.16 -10.24 -22.86
CA LEU A 104 31.30 -8.89 -22.32
C LEU A 104 32.79 -8.54 -22.21
N PRO A 105 33.22 -7.33 -22.59
CA PRO A 105 34.60 -6.89 -22.40
C PRO A 105 34.99 -6.94 -20.91
N SER A 106 36.26 -7.25 -20.66
CA SER A 106 36.82 -7.38 -19.30
C SER A 106 36.81 -6.04 -18.59
N ILE A 107 36.15 -5.97 -17.44
CA ILE A 107 35.96 -4.76 -16.62
C ILE A 107 37.11 -4.59 -15.60
N GLU A 108 38.14 -5.43 -15.70
CA GLU A 108 39.26 -5.47 -14.74
C GLU A 108 40.07 -4.17 -14.76
N GLU A 109 40.25 -3.55 -15.94
CA GLU A 109 41.00 -2.29 -16.11
C GLU A 109 40.24 -1.09 -15.51
N ASP A 110 38.92 -1.02 -15.72
CA ASP A 110 38.04 0.03 -15.19
C ASP A 110 37.96 -0.02 -13.64
N LEU A 111 38.00 -1.23 -13.06
CA LEU A 111 38.00 -1.43 -11.61
C LEU A 111 39.33 -1.00 -10.97
N GLN A 112 40.44 -1.13 -11.70
CA GLN A 112 41.76 -0.74 -11.23
C GLN A 112 41.96 0.78 -11.24
N GLU A 113 41.35 1.50 -12.19
CA GLU A 113 41.32 2.97 -12.18
C GLU A 113 40.53 3.55 -11.00
N LEU A 114 39.39 2.94 -10.65
CA LEU A 114 38.56 3.40 -9.53
C LEU A 114 39.23 3.22 -8.16
N LEU A 115 40.05 2.18 -8.01
CA LEU A 115 40.82 1.95 -6.78
C LEU A 115 41.99 2.93 -6.62
N ASN A 116 42.61 3.35 -7.72
CA ASN A 116 43.70 4.33 -7.71
C ASN A 116 43.19 5.77 -7.47
N ALA A 117 41.98 6.10 -7.93
CA ALA A 117 41.36 7.40 -7.71
C ALA A 117 41.01 7.68 -6.23
N HIS A 118 40.76 6.63 -5.43
CA HIS A 118 40.41 6.77 -4.01
C HIS A 118 41.61 6.79 -3.05
N ALA A 119 42.85 6.63 -3.56
CA ALA A 119 44.05 6.58 -2.72
C ALA A 119 44.75 7.95 -2.52
N ILE A 120 44.26 9.04 -3.14
CA ILE A 120 44.82 10.38 -2.99
C ILE A 120 43.73 11.32 -2.50
N THR A 121 43.69 11.54 -1.17
CA THR A 121 43.53 12.83 -0.47
C THR A 121 42.89 12.58 0.90
N ILE A 122 43.72 12.45 1.93
CA ILE A 122 43.33 12.65 3.34
C ILE A 122 44.26 13.74 3.90
N SER A 123 43.66 14.74 4.56
CA SER A 123 44.22 15.72 5.54
C SER A 123 44.49 17.17 5.03
N PRO A 124 44.47 18.20 5.91
CA PRO A 124 43.40 19.22 5.94
C PRO A 124 43.88 20.71 6.00
N ASP A 125 42.90 21.63 5.93
CA ASP A 125 42.80 22.93 6.64
C ASP A 125 43.17 24.28 5.97
N VAL A 126 42.40 25.31 6.39
CA VAL A 126 42.59 26.79 6.41
C VAL A 126 41.94 27.74 5.36
N ASP A 127 41.18 28.69 5.94
CA ASP A 127 40.50 29.91 5.47
C ASP A 127 41.17 30.84 4.44
N LYS A 128 40.34 31.55 3.64
CA LYS A 128 40.42 33.03 3.42
C LYS A 128 39.22 33.63 2.65
N LYS A 129 38.64 34.69 3.24
CA LYS A 129 37.73 35.71 2.65
C LYS A 129 38.46 36.64 1.66
N GLN A 130 37.77 37.13 0.62
CA GLN A 130 37.77 38.56 0.20
C GLN A 130 36.71 38.88 -0.89
N GLN A 131 36.28 40.15 -0.93
CA GLN A 131 35.09 40.73 -1.59
C GLN A 131 35.37 41.45 -2.94
N SER A 132 34.38 41.39 -3.86
CA SER A 132 33.82 42.44 -4.77
C SER A 132 34.67 43.13 -5.88
N PRO A 133 34.09 43.87 -6.88
CA PRO A 133 32.73 43.92 -7.49
C PRO A 133 32.68 44.07 -9.07
N GLU A 134 31.45 44.09 -9.64
CA GLU A 134 30.95 44.73 -10.90
C GLU A 134 31.51 44.25 -12.28
N ASN A 135 30.80 44.14 -13.42
CA ASN A 135 29.49 44.61 -13.92
C ASN A 135 29.14 43.83 -15.24
N GLY A 136 27.86 43.71 -15.57
CA GLY A 136 27.37 43.84 -16.96
C GLY A 136 27.16 42.60 -17.83
N ASP A 137 25.90 42.23 -18.00
CA ASP A 137 25.19 42.12 -19.29
C ASP A 137 24.33 40.85 -19.46
N SER A 138 23.17 41.14 -20.02
CA SER A 138 21.95 40.40 -20.27
C SER A 138 22.11 39.11 -21.08
N THR A 139 21.46 38.04 -20.62
CA THR A 139 20.81 37.08 -21.53
C THR A 139 19.68 36.39 -20.78
N GLU A 140 18.46 36.59 -21.28
CA GLU A 140 17.26 35.85 -20.89
C GLU A 140 17.47 34.40 -21.35
N GLU A 141 17.95 33.54 -20.44
CA GLU A 141 17.86 32.10 -20.62
C GLU A 141 16.52 31.66 -20.02
N GLU A 142 15.62 31.29 -20.93
CA GLU A 142 14.43 30.52 -20.58
C GLU A 142 14.85 29.36 -19.68
N GLU A 143 14.38 29.37 -18.43
CA GLU A 143 14.38 28.18 -17.58
C GLU A 143 13.52 27.13 -18.30
N SER A 144 14.20 26.37 -19.14
CA SER A 144 13.79 25.03 -19.48
C SER A 144 13.83 24.28 -18.16
N GLU A 145 12.69 24.25 -17.47
CA GLU A 145 12.39 23.18 -16.53
C GLU A 145 12.49 21.89 -17.36
N GLU A 146 13.71 21.33 -17.44
CA GLU A 146 13.89 19.92 -17.74
C GLU A 146 13.08 19.19 -16.66
N GLU A 147 11.84 18.85 -16.99
CA GLU A 147 10.98 18.01 -16.16
C GLU A 147 11.82 16.78 -15.80
N SER A 148 12.31 16.77 -14.57
CA SER A 148 13.16 15.71 -14.06
C SER A 148 12.37 14.41 -14.11
N ASP A 149 12.69 13.57 -15.09
CA ASP A 149 12.15 12.23 -15.30
C ASP A 149 12.43 11.27 -14.10
N ASP A 150 13.07 11.80 -13.05
CA ASP A 150 13.39 11.12 -11.78
C ASP A 150 12.26 11.18 -10.74
N GLU A 151 11.15 11.86 -11.01
CA GLU A 151 10.04 11.96 -10.04
C GLU A 151 9.27 10.62 -9.89
N GLY A 152 9.51 9.92 -8.77
CA GLY A 152 8.81 8.70 -8.37
C GLY A 152 9.61 7.40 -8.44
N TRP A 153 10.91 7.45 -8.76
CA TRP A 153 11.79 6.29 -8.68
C TRP A 153 12.11 5.89 -7.23
N ILE A 154 12.36 4.61 -6.97
CA ILE A 154 12.95 4.16 -5.70
C ILE A 154 14.44 3.91 -5.96
N THR A 155 15.30 4.78 -5.45
CA THR A 155 16.76 4.78 -5.60
C THR A 155 17.45 4.36 -4.31
N PRO A 156 18.74 3.92 -4.35
CA PRO A 156 19.49 3.62 -3.12
C PRO A 156 19.56 4.80 -2.13
N SER A 157 19.51 6.04 -2.65
CA SER A 157 19.48 7.25 -1.84
C SER A 157 18.14 7.41 -1.11
N ASN A 158 17.01 7.15 -1.79
CA ASN A 158 15.69 7.34 -1.21
C ASN A 158 15.09 6.09 -0.54
N ILE A 159 15.69 4.90 -0.64
CA ILE A 159 15.08 3.68 -0.08
C ILE A 159 14.89 3.76 1.44
N LYS A 160 15.85 4.39 2.14
CA LYS A 160 15.73 4.67 3.57
C LYS A 160 14.64 5.68 3.83
N GLU A 161 14.57 6.73 3.02
CA GLU A 161 13.53 7.76 3.09
C GLU A 161 12.15 7.22 2.74
N VAL A 162 11.99 6.25 1.82
CA VAL A 162 10.72 5.61 1.47
C VAL A 162 10.29 4.62 2.54
N GLN A 163 11.24 3.89 3.13
CA GLN A 163 11.00 3.08 4.34
C GLN A 163 10.62 3.97 5.52
N GLN A 164 11.21 5.17 5.57
CA GLN A 164 10.94 6.23 6.53
C GLN A 164 9.84 7.18 6.08
N ASP A 165 9.20 7.16 4.91
CA ASP A 165 8.02 8.02 4.67
C ASP A 165 6.77 7.36 5.26
N MET A 166 6.97 6.12 5.74
CA MET A 166 6.20 5.51 6.82
C MET A 166 6.64 6.01 8.24
N GLY A 167 7.46 7.06 8.34
CA GLY A 167 7.97 7.73 9.56
C GLY A 167 9.34 8.46 9.40
N HIS A 168 9.37 9.71 8.88
CA HIS A 168 10.62 10.42 8.52
C HIS A 168 11.20 11.26 9.68
N PHE A 169 12.47 11.63 9.68
CA PHE A 169 13.19 12.10 10.88
C PHE A 169 13.64 13.58 10.88
N ASP A 170 13.23 14.42 9.94
CA ASP A 170 13.77 15.79 9.85
C ASP A 170 12.72 16.88 10.11
N THR A 171 12.19 16.92 11.33
CA THR A 171 11.62 18.17 11.87
C THR A 171 11.84 18.24 13.37
N ALA A 172 12.17 19.43 13.88
CA ALA A 172 12.42 19.67 15.30
C ALA A 172 11.30 19.04 16.15
N PRO A 173 11.64 18.28 17.21
CA PRO A 173 10.64 17.63 18.04
C PRO A 173 9.67 18.69 18.54
N ALA A 174 8.39 18.51 18.24
CA ALA A 174 7.36 19.27 18.92
C ALA A 174 7.57 19.02 20.42
N GLY A 175 7.68 20.08 21.22
CA GLY A 175 7.88 20.01 22.67
C GLY A 175 6.68 19.41 23.39
N VAL A 176 6.44 18.13 23.17
CA VAL A 176 5.28 17.37 23.63
C VAL A 176 5.72 16.58 24.85
N GLN A 177 5.09 16.86 25.98
CA GLN A 177 5.43 16.24 27.26
C GLN A 177 4.93 14.79 27.35
N VAL A 178 3.79 14.49 26.73
CA VAL A 178 3.15 13.15 26.72
C VAL A 178 2.70 12.81 25.32
N GLY A 179 3.06 11.63 24.83
CA GLY A 179 2.67 11.12 23.53
C GLY A 179 2.71 9.60 23.49
N CYS A 180 1.88 9.00 22.64
CA CYS A 180 1.84 7.55 22.45
C CYS A 180 2.49 7.18 21.12
N VAL A 181 3.46 6.27 21.14
CA VAL A 181 4.00 5.66 19.91
C VAL A 181 3.15 4.45 19.56
N THR A 182 2.50 4.46 18.41
CA THR A 182 1.69 3.32 17.92
C THR A 182 1.60 3.30 16.41
N THR A 183 1.61 2.09 15.84
CA THR A 183 1.42 1.83 14.40
C THR A 183 -0.01 1.41 14.06
N ASP A 184 -0.86 1.14 15.05
CA ASP A 184 -2.24 0.72 14.81
C ASP A 184 -3.17 1.92 14.61
N PHE A 185 -3.79 1.98 13.43
CA PHE A 185 -4.73 3.03 13.06
C PHE A 185 -5.91 3.16 14.04
N ALA A 186 -6.42 2.07 14.61
CA ALA A 186 -7.54 2.14 15.55
C ALA A 186 -7.16 2.92 16.82
N MET A 187 -5.97 2.67 17.35
CA MET A 187 -5.42 3.45 18.47
C MET A 187 -5.17 4.90 18.07
N GLN A 188 -4.56 5.14 16.91
CA GLN A 188 -4.28 6.49 16.41
C GLN A 188 -5.56 7.32 16.27
N ASN A 189 -6.63 6.73 15.72
CA ASN A 189 -7.92 7.40 15.54
C ASN A 189 -8.53 7.82 16.89
N VAL A 190 -8.56 6.89 17.86
CA VAL A 190 -9.09 7.19 19.20
C VAL A 190 -8.25 8.26 19.90
N LEU A 191 -6.92 8.17 19.85
CA LEU A 191 -6.02 9.16 20.46
C LEU A 191 -6.20 10.56 19.85
N LEU A 192 -6.22 10.67 18.52
CA LEU A 192 -6.44 11.95 17.84
C LEU A 192 -7.81 12.55 18.17
N GLN A 193 -8.86 11.73 18.22
CA GLN A 193 -10.20 12.21 18.60
C GLN A 193 -10.28 12.63 20.07
N MET A 194 -9.54 11.95 20.96
CA MET A 194 -9.41 12.35 22.37
C MET A 194 -8.57 13.61 22.59
N GLY A 195 -7.88 14.09 21.56
CA GLY A 195 -6.98 15.26 21.62
C GLY A 195 -5.57 14.94 22.14
N LEU A 196 -5.21 13.65 22.16
CA LEU A 196 -3.91 13.17 22.60
C LEU A 196 -2.90 13.16 21.45
N HIS A 197 -1.63 13.38 21.82
CA HIS A 197 -0.56 13.32 20.85
C HIS A 197 -0.16 11.89 20.51
N VAL A 198 -0.11 11.62 19.22
CA VAL A 198 0.39 10.36 18.68
C VAL A 198 1.71 10.62 18.00
N LEU A 199 2.69 9.80 18.33
CA LEU A 199 4.01 9.81 17.73
C LEU A 199 4.13 8.62 16.78
N ALA A 200 4.71 8.83 15.61
CA ALA A 200 5.13 7.72 14.76
C ALA A 200 6.43 7.09 15.31
N VAL A 201 6.86 5.96 14.73
CA VAL A 201 8.05 5.21 15.19
C VAL A 201 9.33 6.06 15.13
N ASN A 202 9.30 7.08 14.30
CA ASN A 202 10.32 8.11 14.12
C ASN A 202 10.31 9.25 15.16
N GLY A 203 9.37 9.25 16.11
CA GLY A 203 9.23 10.33 17.08
C GLY A 203 8.58 11.61 16.54
N MET A 204 8.10 11.64 15.29
CA MET A 204 7.31 12.77 14.78
C MET A 204 5.87 12.72 15.28
N LEU A 205 5.29 13.91 15.50
CA LEU A 205 3.88 14.06 15.82
C LEU A 205 3.01 13.86 14.57
N ILE A 206 2.07 12.91 14.66
CA ILE A 206 1.08 12.64 13.62
C ILE A 206 -0.02 13.69 13.71
N ARG A 207 -0.13 14.56 12.70
CA ARG A 207 -1.22 15.55 12.58
C ARG A 207 -2.44 15.01 11.83
N GLN A 208 -2.22 14.09 10.91
CA GLN A 208 -3.30 13.50 10.13
C GLN A 208 -3.03 12.02 9.91
N ALA A 209 -3.99 11.17 10.26
CA ALA A 209 -3.94 9.74 9.99
C ALA A 209 -4.86 9.43 8.81
N ARG A 210 -4.29 8.95 7.68
CA ARG A 210 -5.07 8.47 6.53
C ARG A 210 -4.96 6.96 6.42
N SER A 211 -6.10 6.29 6.43
CA SER A 211 -6.17 4.83 6.29
C SER A 211 -7.42 4.43 5.51
N HIS A 212 -7.75 3.15 5.54
CA HIS A 212 -8.96 2.61 4.95
C HIS A 212 -9.74 1.84 5.99
N ILE A 213 -11.07 1.88 5.87
CA ILE A 213 -12.00 1.05 6.62
C ILE A 213 -12.89 0.26 5.67
N LEU A 214 -13.52 -0.79 6.18
CA LEU A 214 -14.54 -1.54 5.46
C LEU A 214 -15.93 -1.07 5.87
N ARG A 215 -16.75 -0.64 4.92
CA ARG A 215 -18.15 -0.28 5.13
C ARG A 215 -19.07 -1.25 4.42
N CYS A 216 -20.08 -1.76 5.14
CA CYS A 216 -21.13 -2.58 4.53
C CYS A 216 -22.06 -1.70 3.70
N HIS A 217 -22.26 -2.03 2.42
CA HIS A 217 -23.22 -1.29 1.59
C HIS A 217 -24.69 -1.68 1.82
N GLY A 218 -24.96 -2.76 2.57
CA GLY A 218 -26.31 -3.22 2.92
C GLY A 218 -26.84 -2.64 4.23
N CYS A 219 -26.08 -2.79 5.33
CA CYS A 219 -26.49 -2.30 6.66
C CYS A 219 -25.74 -1.03 7.12
N PHE A 220 -24.87 -0.47 6.28
CA PHE A 220 -24.13 0.77 6.50
C PHE A 220 -23.15 0.81 7.69
N LYS A 221 -23.05 -0.26 8.47
CA LYS A 221 -22.06 -0.39 9.54
C LYS A 221 -20.64 -0.51 8.97
N THR A 222 -19.71 0.15 9.65
CA THR A 222 -18.28 0.17 9.36
C THR A 222 -17.52 -0.80 10.27
N THR A 223 -16.36 -1.24 9.82
CA THR A 223 -15.36 -1.96 10.62
C THR A 223 -13.97 -1.54 10.14
N SER A 224 -13.07 -1.34 11.09
CA SER A 224 -11.64 -1.02 10.89
C SER A 224 -10.80 -2.26 10.60
N ASP A 225 -11.30 -3.48 10.88
CA ASP A 225 -10.59 -4.72 10.59
C ASP A 225 -10.60 -5.02 9.08
N MET A 226 -9.45 -4.78 8.44
CA MET A 226 -9.25 -4.93 7.00
C MET A 226 -9.19 -6.39 6.53
N ASN A 227 -9.13 -7.37 7.46
CA ASN A 227 -9.11 -8.79 7.13
C ASN A 227 -10.52 -9.38 6.99
N LYS A 228 -11.57 -8.65 7.41
CA LYS A 228 -12.95 -9.12 7.35
C LYS A 228 -13.45 -9.16 5.91
N VAL A 229 -14.12 -10.26 5.59
CA VAL A 229 -14.80 -10.46 4.29
C VAL A 229 -16.32 -10.36 4.43
N PHE A 230 -16.85 -10.84 5.56
CA PHE A 230 -18.26 -10.77 5.92
C PHE A 230 -18.49 -9.62 6.89
N CYS A 231 -19.64 -8.96 6.76
CA CYS A 231 -20.02 -7.89 7.67
C CYS A 231 -20.33 -8.47 9.06
N PRO A 232 -19.71 -7.97 10.14
CA PRO A 232 -19.93 -8.50 11.49
C PRO A 232 -21.35 -8.27 12.03
N HIS A 233 -22.13 -7.39 11.39
CA HIS A 233 -23.49 -7.08 11.82
C HIS A 233 -24.57 -7.86 11.08
N CYS A 234 -24.49 -7.95 9.74
CA CYS A 234 -25.52 -8.61 8.94
C CYS A 234 -25.07 -9.95 8.34
N GLY A 235 -23.83 -10.39 8.57
CA GLY A 235 -23.27 -11.65 8.07
C GLY A 235 -22.98 -11.69 6.56
N ASN A 236 -23.50 -10.73 5.80
CA ASN A 236 -23.34 -10.72 4.35
C ASN A 236 -21.93 -10.31 3.89
N LYS A 237 -21.48 -10.88 2.76
CA LYS A 237 -20.23 -10.53 2.08
C LYS A 237 -20.35 -9.21 1.29
N THR A 238 -20.62 -8.12 2.00
CA THR A 238 -21.03 -6.82 1.44
C THR A 238 -20.12 -5.67 1.85
N LEU A 239 -18.95 -5.96 2.42
CA LEU A 239 -17.95 -4.97 2.80
C LEU A 239 -17.30 -4.33 1.58
N LYS A 240 -17.09 -3.01 1.65
CA LYS A 240 -16.42 -2.19 0.63
C LYS A 240 -15.39 -1.28 1.30
N LYS A 241 -14.19 -1.21 0.72
CA LYS A 241 -13.10 -0.35 1.18
C LYS A 241 -13.44 1.13 0.95
N VAL A 242 -13.30 1.94 1.98
CA VAL A 242 -13.52 3.39 1.99
C VAL A 242 -12.29 4.04 2.62
N ALA A 243 -11.73 5.08 1.99
CA ALA A 243 -10.61 5.81 2.58
C ALA A 243 -11.10 6.78 3.66
N VAL A 244 -10.36 6.87 4.75
CA VAL A 244 -10.66 7.70 5.92
C VAL A 244 -9.45 8.58 6.23
N SER A 245 -9.70 9.84 6.56
CA SER A 245 -8.69 10.74 7.09
C SER A 245 -9.17 11.32 8.42
N VAL A 246 -8.33 11.24 9.44
CA VAL A 246 -8.57 11.77 10.78
C VAL A 246 -7.57 12.91 10.98
N SER A 247 -8.05 14.12 11.22
CA SER A 247 -7.19 15.27 11.53
C SER A 247 -6.94 15.39 13.03
N ASP A 248 -5.96 16.19 13.42
CA ASP A 248 -5.65 16.62 14.80
C ASP A 248 -6.84 17.28 15.51
N ASP A 249 -7.68 17.99 14.76
CA ASP A 249 -8.96 18.52 15.22
C ASP A 249 -9.95 17.43 15.67
N GLY A 250 -9.67 16.14 15.41
CA GLY A 250 -10.59 15.03 15.65
C GLY A 250 -11.68 14.88 14.59
N SER A 251 -11.64 15.68 13.51
CA SER A 251 -12.61 15.57 12.41
C SER A 251 -12.36 14.34 11.54
N LEU A 252 -13.43 13.57 11.30
CA LEU A 252 -13.39 12.35 10.51
C LEU A 252 -13.86 12.63 9.07
N HIS A 253 -12.99 12.38 8.09
CA HIS A 253 -13.29 12.56 6.67
C HIS A 253 -13.40 11.21 5.95
N LEU A 254 -14.58 10.88 5.45
CA LEU A 254 -14.84 9.67 4.67
C LEU A 254 -14.85 10.00 3.18
N HIS A 255 -13.98 9.34 2.42
CA HIS A 255 -13.85 9.52 0.97
C HIS A 255 -14.55 8.37 0.23
N PHE A 256 -15.76 8.62 -0.26
CA PHE A 256 -16.54 7.64 -1.00
C PHE A 256 -16.18 7.58 -2.48
N SER A 257 -16.23 6.39 -3.06
CA SER A 257 -16.16 6.22 -4.51
C SER A 257 -17.57 6.13 -5.12
N ARG A 258 -17.84 6.99 -6.11
CA ARG A 258 -19.02 6.95 -6.98
C ARG A 258 -18.79 6.13 -8.25
N ASN A 259 -17.65 5.44 -8.34
CA ASN A 259 -17.34 4.63 -9.50
C ASN A 259 -18.35 3.46 -9.62
N PRO A 260 -19.10 3.35 -10.73
CA PRO A 260 -20.15 2.34 -10.88
C PRO A 260 -19.63 0.90 -10.86
N LYS A 261 -18.31 0.69 -11.05
CA LYS A 261 -17.69 -0.64 -10.96
C LYS A 261 -17.61 -1.18 -9.52
N VAL A 262 -17.66 -0.30 -8.50
CA VAL A 262 -17.54 -0.69 -7.08
C VAL A 262 -18.79 -1.45 -6.60
N LEU A 263 -19.97 -1.01 -7.02
CA LEU A 263 -21.27 -1.59 -6.69
C LEU A 263 -21.92 -2.18 -7.94
N ASN A 264 -21.28 -3.22 -8.49
CA ASN A 264 -21.80 -3.94 -9.66
C ASN A 264 -22.36 -5.31 -9.24
N PRO A 265 -23.64 -5.63 -9.54
CA PRO A 265 -24.25 -6.91 -9.18
C PRO A 265 -23.82 -8.08 -10.09
N ARG A 266 -23.05 -7.83 -11.15
CA ARG A 266 -22.61 -8.87 -12.09
C ARG A 266 -21.78 -9.96 -11.41
N GLY A 267 -22.13 -11.21 -11.68
CA GLY A 267 -21.42 -12.39 -11.18
C GLY A 267 -21.73 -12.78 -9.73
N LEU A 268 -22.69 -12.11 -9.07
CA LEU A 268 -23.12 -12.46 -7.72
C LEU A 268 -24.17 -13.59 -7.69
N ARG A 269 -24.99 -13.72 -8.75
CA ARG A 269 -26.01 -14.77 -8.87
C ARG A 269 -25.53 -15.87 -9.82
N TYR A 270 -25.37 -17.07 -9.29
CA TYR A 270 -24.99 -18.29 -10.02
C TYR A 270 -25.48 -19.52 -9.24
N PRO A 271 -25.71 -20.66 -9.90
CA PRO A 271 -26.14 -21.88 -9.22
C PRO A 271 -25.04 -22.40 -8.28
N LEU A 272 -25.43 -22.74 -7.06
CA LEU A 272 -24.54 -23.35 -6.07
C LEU A 272 -24.64 -24.89 -6.16
N PRO A 273 -23.53 -25.62 -5.91
CA PRO A 273 -23.58 -27.07 -5.79
C PRO A 273 -24.41 -27.48 -4.57
N ALA A 274 -24.96 -28.70 -4.61
CA ALA A 274 -25.61 -29.28 -3.44
C ALA A 274 -24.62 -29.37 -2.26
N PRO A 275 -25.06 -29.12 -1.01
CA PRO A 275 -24.19 -29.20 0.15
C PRO A 275 -23.65 -30.62 0.32
N GLN A 276 -22.33 -30.76 0.43
CA GLN A 276 -21.67 -32.05 0.63
C GLN A 276 -20.99 -32.11 2.00
N GLY A 277 -21.05 -33.28 2.63
CA GLY A 277 -20.36 -33.58 3.89
C GLY A 277 -19.13 -34.48 3.68
N GLY A 278 -18.42 -34.75 4.78
CA GLY A 278 -17.27 -35.67 4.81
C GLY A 278 -15.91 -34.98 4.85
N LYS A 279 -14.85 -35.79 4.96
CA LYS A 279 -13.46 -35.32 5.20
C LYS A 279 -12.87 -34.47 4.06
N HIS A 280 -13.42 -34.60 2.86
CA HIS A 280 -12.90 -33.98 1.64
C HIS A 280 -13.93 -33.08 0.94
N ALA A 281 -15.04 -32.75 1.60
CA ALA A 281 -16.01 -31.80 1.07
C ALA A 281 -15.38 -30.41 0.89
N ASN A 282 -15.70 -29.75 -0.21
CA ASN A 282 -15.23 -28.40 -0.53
C ASN A 282 -16.42 -27.53 -0.95
N ASN A 283 -17.18 -27.08 0.03
CA ASN A 283 -18.34 -26.21 -0.17
C ASN A 283 -17.88 -24.75 -0.36
N PRO A 284 -18.61 -23.93 -1.15
CA PRO A 284 -18.36 -22.49 -1.21
C PRO A 284 -18.41 -21.82 0.17
N HIS A 285 -17.59 -20.79 0.39
CA HIS A 285 -17.55 -20.02 1.64
C HIS A 285 -18.61 -18.91 1.63
N LEU A 286 -19.69 -19.11 2.39
CA LEU A 286 -20.91 -18.29 2.37
C LEU A 286 -21.12 -17.48 3.66
N VAL A 287 -20.62 -17.97 4.80
CA VAL A 287 -20.75 -17.31 6.12
C VAL A 287 -19.40 -17.37 6.85
N GLU A 288 -19.17 -16.46 7.78
CA GLU A 288 -17.89 -16.30 8.48
C GLU A 288 -17.52 -17.53 9.34
N ASP A 289 -18.49 -18.07 10.05
CA ASP A 289 -18.39 -19.20 10.98
C ASP A 289 -18.58 -20.56 10.30
N GLN A 290 -18.41 -20.61 8.97
CA GLN A 290 -18.62 -21.84 8.20
C GLN A 290 -17.59 -22.91 8.58
N PRO A 291 -18.02 -24.11 9.01
CA PRO A 291 -17.10 -25.19 9.32
C PRO A 291 -16.50 -25.78 8.05
N PHE A 292 -15.16 -25.83 7.98
CA PHE A 292 -14.42 -26.48 6.90
C PHE A 292 -13.67 -27.71 7.42
N PRO A 293 -13.68 -28.84 6.67
CA PRO A 293 -12.82 -29.97 6.97
C PRO A 293 -11.35 -29.56 6.98
N GLN A 294 -10.55 -30.18 7.85
CA GLN A 294 -9.11 -29.88 7.93
C GLN A 294 -8.37 -30.43 6.71
N GLN A 295 -8.16 -29.57 5.72
CA GLN A 295 -7.39 -29.86 4.49
C GLN A 295 -6.07 -29.08 4.52
N ARG A 296 -5.09 -29.62 5.25
CA ARG A 296 -3.81 -28.96 5.49
C ARG A 296 -2.71 -29.47 4.55
N LEU A 297 -1.84 -28.56 4.13
CA LEU A 297 -0.60 -28.90 3.43
C LEU A 297 0.41 -29.57 4.37
N SER A 298 1.24 -30.46 3.81
CA SER A 298 2.39 -31.07 4.49
C SER A 298 3.44 -30.01 4.85
N ARG A 299 4.41 -30.36 5.72
CA ARG A 299 5.52 -29.46 6.04
C ARG A 299 6.33 -29.10 4.79
N LYS A 300 6.64 -30.11 3.96
CA LYS A 300 7.39 -29.93 2.70
C LYS A 300 6.68 -28.97 1.74
N ALA A 301 5.36 -29.13 1.56
CA ALA A 301 4.57 -28.26 0.69
C ALA A 301 4.46 -26.79 1.15
N ARG A 302 4.77 -26.49 2.42
CA ARG A 302 4.75 -25.11 2.96
C ARG A 302 6.11 -24.42 2.89
N GLN A 303 7.19 -25.19 2.66
CA GLN A 303 8.53 -24.62 2.56
C GLN A 303 8.62 -23.75 1.31
N LYS A 304 9.24 -22.59 1.47
CA LYS A 304 9.62 -21.69 0.37
C LYS A 304 11.13 -21.56 0.39
N THR A 305 11.71 -21.29 -0.77
CA THR A 305 13.14 -20.96 -0.86
C THR A 305 13.38 -19.58 -0.26
N ASN A 306 14.26 -19.49 0.73
CA ASN A 306 14.82 -18.23 1.20
C ASN A 306 16.29 -18.17 0.75
N VAL A 307 16.59 -17.29 -0.21
CA VAL A 307 17.94 -17.15 -0.79
C VAL A 307 18.91 -16.48 0.20
N PHE A 308 18.38 -15.69 1.15
CA PHE A 308 19.17 -15.00 2.17
C PHE A 308 19.26 -15.79 3.48
N ASP A 309 18.86 -17.05 3.47
CA ASP A 309 19.06 -17.94 4.61
C ASP A 309 20.55 -18.30 4.74
N PRO A 310 21.17 -18.25 5.92
CA PRO A 310 22.57 -18.64 6.10
C PRO A 310 22.85 -20.07 5.59
N ASP A 311 21.86 -20.97 5.68
CA ASP A 311 22.00 -22.36 5.25
C ASP A 311 21.78 -22.56 3.73
N TYR A 312 21.44 -21.50 2.98
CA TYR A 312 21.14 -21.59 1.54
C TYR A 312 22.34 -22.12 0.73
N ILE A 313 23.57 -21.71 1.10
CA ILE A 313 24.81 -22.12 0.41
C ILE A 313 25.08 -23.63 0.59
N ALA A 314 24.65 -24.21 1.71
CA ALA A 314 24.80 -25.63 1.99
C ALA A 314 23.76 -26.51 1.24
N GLY A 315 22.77 -25.89 0.59
CA GLY A 315 21.72 -26.59 -0.14
C GLY A 315 22.24 -27.27 -1.41
N VAL A 316 21.85 -28.54 -1.62
CA VAL A 316 22.16 -29.28 -2.86
C VAL A 316 21.44 -28.69 -4.08
N SER A 317 20.29 -28.05 -3.87
CA SER A 317 19.50 -27.41 -4.92
C SER A 317 19.19 -25.96 -4.53
N PRO A 318 19.24 -25.00 -5.49
CA PRO A 318 18.82 -23.62 -5.27
C PRO A 318 17.32 -23.46 -4.94
N PHE A 319 16.51 -24.51 -5.12
CA PHE A 319 15.06 -24.43 -4.95
C PHE A 319 14.55 -25.45 -3.94
N ALA A 320 13.57 -25.03 -3.14
CA ALA A 320 12.84 -25.93 -2.26
C ALA A 320 12.13 -27.03 -3.07
N GLU A 321 12.22 -28.26 -2.58
CA GLU A 321 11.61 -29.40 -3.24
C GLU A 321 10.07 -29.40 -3.12
N ASN A 322 9.40 -29.73 -4.21
CA ASN A 322 7.95 -29.86 -4.22
C ASN A 322 7.49 -31.15 -3.53
N ASP A 323 6.34 -31.09 -2.88
CA ASP A 323 5.65 -32.26 -2.35
C ASP A 323 4.72 -32.89 -3.39
N ILE A 324 5.11 -34.07 -3.89
CA ILE A 324 4.33 -34.85 -4.86
C ILE A 324 3.83 -36.19 -4.29
N TYR A 325 4.25 -36.56 -3.08
CA TYR A 325 4.01 -37.89 -2.51
C TYR A 325 2.96 -37.89 -1.41
N SER A 326 2.74 -36.76 -0.73
CA SER A 326 1.79 -36.73 0.36
C SER A 326 0.35 -36.92 -0.10
N ARG A 327 -0.51 -37.42 0.79
CA ARG A 327 -1.96 -37.49 0.54
C ARG A 327 -2.54 -36.10 0.22
N ALA A 328 -1.98 -35.03 0.76
CA ALA A 328 -2.41 -33.66 0.47
C ALA A 328 -2.11 -33.26 -0.98
N ALA A 329 -0.97 -33.69 -1.53
CA ALA A 329 -0.61 -33.50 -2.93
C ALA A 329 -1.59 -34.25 -3.85
N ASN A 330 -1.91 -35.50 -3.53
CA ASN A 330 -2.87 -36.30 -4.31
C ASN A 330 -4.29 -35.69 -4.30
N LEU A 331 -4.70 -35.09 -3.17
CA LEU A 331 -5.96 -34.37 -3.03
C LEU A 331 -5.94 -32.98 -3.68
N GLN A 332 -4.80 -32.54 -4.21
CA GLN A 332 -4.59 -31.23 -4.84
C GLN A 332 -4.92 -30.06 -3.89
N ILE A 333 -4.60 -30.21 -2.61
CA ILE A 333 -4.75 -29.14 -1.61
C ILE A 333 -3.80 -28.00 -1.98
N ARG A 334 -4.27 -26.76 -1.91
CA ARG A 334 -3.49 -25.57 -2.24
C ARG A 334 -3.51 -24.61 -1.07
N ASP A 335 -2.47 -23.78 -0.99
CA ASP A 335 -2.42 -22.67 -0.05
C ASP A 335 -3.60 -21.71 -0.31
N ALA A 336 -4.22 -21.21 0.76
CA ALA A 336 -5.32 -20.26 0.70
C ALA A 336 -4.91 -18.95 0.02
N ALA A 337 -3.63 -18.55 0.11
CA ALA A 337 -3.10 -17.37 -0.56
C ALA A 337 -3.15 -17.50 -2.11
N LEU A 338 -3.05 -18.72 -2.64
CA LEU A 338 -3.08 -18.97 -4.08
C LEU A 338 -4.50 -18.82 -4.65
N GLY A 339 -4.58 -18.37 -5.90
CA GLY A 339 -5.84 -18.32 -6.66
C GLY A 339 -6.76 -17.15 -6.30
N ALA A 340 -6.29 -16.15 -5.56
CA ALA A 340 -7.07 -14.95 -5.23
C ALA A 340 -7.63 -14.26 -6.49
N GLY A 341 -6.81 -14.10 -7.54
CA GLY A 341 -7.27 -13.54 -8.82
C GLY A 341 -8.35 -14.39 -9.49
N ARG A 342 -8.21 -15.73 -9.47
CA ARG A 342 -9.21 -16.65 -10.03
C ARG A 342 -10.55 -16.55 -9.30
N ARG A 343 -10.52 -16.43 -7.97
CA ARG A 343 -11.73 -16.28 -7.13
C ARG A 343 -12.46 -14.94 -7.35
N ARG A 344 -11.79 -13.93 -7.91
CA ARG A 344 -12.40 -12.63 -8.27
C ARG A 344 -13.09 -12.65 -9.63
N LEU A 345 -12.91 -13.71 -10.44
CA LEU A 345 -13.58 -13.83 -11.73
C LEU A 345 -15.06 -14.18 -11.56
N ASN A 346 -15.89 -13.63 -12.44
CA ASN A 346 -17.31 -13.98 -12.52
C ASN A 346 -17.47 -15.48 -12.86
N PRO A 347 -18.17 -16.28 -12.03
CA PRO A 347 -18.42 -17.70 -12.29
C PRO A 347 -19.19 -17.98 -13.59
N ASN A 348 -20.02 -17.02 -14.04
CA ASN A 348 -20.82 -17.13 -15.26
C ASN A 348 -20.01 -16.85 -16.54
N ALA A 349 -18.73 -16.46 -16.43
CA ALA A 349 -17.89 -16.16 -17.58
C ALA A 349 -17.31 -17.43 -18.22
N VAL A 350 -17.27 -17.45 -19.56
CA VAL A 350 -16.71 -18.56 -20.34
C VAL A 350 -15.22 -18.76 -20.03
N THR A 351 -14.80 -20.03 -19.97
CA THR A 351 -13.43 -20.43 -19.70
C THR A 351 -12.82 -21.15 -20.90
N LYS A 352 -11.49 -21.21 -20.96
CA LYS A 352 -10.80 -22.00 -22.00
C LYS A 352 -11.24 -23.46 -21.94
N LYS A 353 -11.42 -24.10 -23.10
CA LYS A 353 -11.99 -25.45 -23.28
C LYS A 353 -11.38 -26.53 -22.37
N PHE A 354 -10.06 -26.51 -22.17
CA PHE A 354 -9.34 -27.52 -21.39
C PHE A 354 -9.02 -27.10 -19.95
N VAL A 355 -9.51 -25.94 -19.50
CA VAL A 355 -9.23 -25.41 -18.16
C VAL A 355 -10.43 -25.64 -17.25
N LYS A 356 -10.29 -26.60 -16.33
CA LYS A 356 -11.28 -26.81 -15.26
C LYS A 356 -11.05 -25.79 -14.14
N ARG A 357 -11.94 -24.81 -14.00
CA ARG A 357 -11.93 -23.91 -12.82
C ARG A 357 -12.54 -24.65 -11.63
N ARG A 358 -11.84 -24.60 -10.50
CA ARG A 358 -12.35 -24.97 -9.18
C ARG A 358 -12.56 -23.71 -8.36
#